data_AF-A0A7S2MN44-F1
#
_entry.id   AF-A0A7S2MN44-F1
#
_cell.length_a   1.000
_cell.length_b   1.000
_cell.length_c   1.000
_cell.angle_alpha   90.00
_cell.angle_beta   90.00
_cell.angle_gamma   90.00
#
_symmetry.space_group_name_H-M   'P 1'
#
loop_
_entity.id
_entity.type
_entity.pdbx_description
1 polymer ?
#
loop_
_entity_poly.entity_id
_entity_poly.type
_entity_poly.pdbx_seq_one_letter_code
_entity_poly.pdbx_strand_id
1 'polypeptide(L)'
;FYATPVASQKQWERVVERDGAGKEEEEEHDGQLQLDVNNGHMSSKIEVQPAEQELAERMITEFREYEPQMTVSRLACYWAAFRNSLECYLTRKHGLKTDQRMFDTFVFLAVSSSFYRFWDLLLNMRNQRKAETGERMMYYVGQGFGKAVVLRLGVTVVWVRPDI
;
A
#
# COMPACT_ATOMS: atom_id res chain seq x y z
N PHE A 1 22.61 7.39 -24.38
CA PHE A 1 21.58 6.43 -23.94
C PHE A 1 22.07 5.80 -22.64
N TYR A 2 21.59 6.26 -21.49
CA TYR A 2 21.86 5.59 -20.22
C TYR A 2 20.75 4.57 -19.99
N ALA A 3 21.07 3.29 -20.10
CA ALA A 3 20.17 2.20 -19.74
C ALA A 3 20.34 1.95 -18.24
N THR A 4 19.37 2.39 -17.44
CA THR A 4 19.32 2.04 -16.02
C THR A 4 19.01 0.53 -15.92
N PRO A 5 19.81 -0.27 -15.21
CA PRO A 5 19.52 -1.69 -15.02
C PRO A 5 18.16 -1.83 -14.30
N VAL A 6 17.21 -2.49 -14.95
CA VAL A 6 15.92 -2.81 -14.36
C VAL A 6 16.18 -3.88 -13.29
N ALA A 7 15.98 -3.52 -12.03
CA ALA A 7 16.06 -4.45 -10.91
C ALA A 7 15.17 -5.66 -11.19
N SER A 8 15.63 -6.86 -10.79
CA SER A 8 14.75 -8.03 -10.88
C SER A 8 13.44 -7.71 -10.16
N GLN A 9 12.32 -7.90 -10.86
CA GLN A 9 10.97 -7.44 -10.49
C GLN A 9 10.48 -7.91 -9.10
N LYS A 10 11.26 -8.75 -8.41
CA LYS A 10 10.91 -9.51 -7.19
C LYS A 10 11.73 -9.17 -5.94
N GLN A 11 12.67 -8.22 -6.01
CA GLN A 11 13.60 -7.99 -4.89
C GLN A 11 12.98 -7.14 -3.76
N TRP A 12 12.07 -6.24 -4.09
CA TRP A 12 11.29 -5.48 -3.11
C TRP A 12 10.27 -6.36 -2.36
N GLU A 13 9.76 -7.41 -3.02
CA GLU A 13 8.86 -8.39 -2.39
C GLU A 13 9.53 -9.02 -1.16
N ARG A 14 10.83 -9.34 -1.26
CA ARG A 14 11.60 -9.94 -0.15
C ARG A 14 11.77 -9.03 1.05
N VAL A 15 11.80 -7.71 0.86
CA VAL A 15 11.97 -6.73 1.95
C VAL A 15 10.68 -6.64 2.77
N VAL A 16 9.52 -6.59 2.09
CA VAL A 16 8.21 -6.60 2.75
C VAL A 16 7.94 -7.93 3.47
N GLU A 17 8.46 -9.04 2.94
CA GLU A 17 8.24 -10.37 3.50
C GLU A 17 9.14 -10.72 4.69
N ARG A 18 10.33 -10.11 4.81
CA ARG A 18 11.25 -10.38 5.93
C ARG A 18 10.81 -9.72 7.24
N ASP A 19 10.27 -8.51 7.18
CA ASP A 19 9.91 -7.74 8.38
C ASP A 19 8.58 -8.19 9.03
N GLY A 20 7.78 -9.03 8.33
CA GLY A 20 6.51 -9.58 8.84
C GLY A 20 6.63 -10.95 9.51
N ALA A 21 7.77 -11.61 9.41
CA ALA A 21 8.05 -12.89 10.05
C ALA A 21 8.90 -12.65 11.28
N GLY A 22 8.26 -12.61 12.45
CA GLY A 22 8.91 -12.43 13.74
C GLY A 22 10.15 -13.31 13.90
N LYS A 23 11.31 -12.67 13.76
CA LYS A 23 12.58 -13.10 14.33
C LYS A 23 13.20 -11.86 14.97
N GLU A 24 12.89 -11.70 16.24
CA GLU A 24 13.72 -10.96 17.17
C GLU A 24 15.03 -11.76 17.32
N GLU A 25 15.98 -11.51 16.43
CA GLU A 25 17.39 -11.75 16.73
C GLU A 25 17.96 -10.36 17.01
N GLU A 26 18.06 -10.04 18.30
CA GLU A 26 18.84 -8.92 18.82
C GLU A 26 20.30 -9.12 18.41
N GLU A 27 20.72 -8.45 17.33
CA GLU A 27 22.12 -8.10 17.15
C GLU A 27 22.30 -6.62 17.48
N GLU A 28 22.79 -6.35 18.69
CA GLU A 28 23.54 -5.13 18.99
C GLU A 28 24.72 -5.05 18.01
N HIS A 29 24.53 -4.30 16.94
CA HIS A 29 25.64 -3.77 16.17
C HIS A 29 25.54 -2.25 16.16
N ASP A 30 26.21 -1.65 17.15
CA ASP A 30 26.69 -0.29 17.09
C ASP A 30 27.56 -0.14 15.84
N GLY A 31 27.10 0.70 14.91
CA GLY A 31 27.68 0.80 13.59
C GLY A 31 26.74 1.59 12.70
N GLN A 32 27.09 2.86 12.47
CA GLN A 32 26.53 3.70 11.42
C GLN A 32 26.13 2.86 10.21
N LEU A 33 24.83 2.82 9.90
CA LEU A 33 24.29 2.30 8.64
C LEU A 33 24.92 3.10 7.50
N GLN A 34 26.11 2.68 7.06
CA GLN A 34 26.72 3.13 5.82
C GLN A 34 25.76 2.73 4.70
N LEU A 35 25.28 3.74 3.99
CA LEU A 35 24.72 3.59 2.66
C LEU A 35 25.69 2.76 1.83
N ASP A 36 25.30 1.53 1.48
CA ASP A 36 26.03 0.75 0.49
C ASP A 36 25.83 1.42 -0.88
N VAL A 37 26.75 2.33 -1.20
CA VAL A 37 26.79 3.11 -2.46
C VAL A 37 26.94 2.18 -3.68
N ASN A 38 27.36 0.92 -3.48
CA ASN A 38 27.58 -0.05 -4.55
C ASN A 38 26.36 -0.94 -4.83
N ASN A 39 25.31 -0.90 -4.00
CA ASN A 39 24.11 -1.72 -4.20
C ASN A 39 22.93 -0.97 -4.82
N GLY A 40 23.16 0.21 -5.42
CA GLY A 40 22.29 0.89 -6.40
C GLY A 40 20.81 1.13 -6.07
N HIS A 41 20.34 0.70 -4.91
CA HIS A 41 18.94 0.62 -4.53
C HIS A 41 18.76 1.41 -3.26
N MET A 42 18.18 2.61 -3.39
CA MET A 42 17.55 3.26 -2.25
C MET A 42 16.29 2.47 -1.90
N SER A 43 16.43 1.41 -1.10
CA SER A 43 15.28 0.81 -0.43
C SER A 43 14.81 1.83 0.61
N SER A 44 13.86 2.69 0.24
CA SER A 44 13.23 3.60 1.18
C SER A 44 12.49 2.77 2.22
N LYS A 45 12.95 2.82 3.47
CA LYS A 45 12.23 2.23 4.61
C LYS A 45 10.82 2.83 4.63
N ILE A 46 9.80 1.98 4.49
CA ILE A 46 8.41 2.42 4.56
C ILE A 46 8.05 2.61 6.03
N GLU A 47 7.79 3.86 6.42
CA GLU A 47 7.33 4.17 7.76
C GLU A 47 5.82 3.88 7.89
N VAL A 48 5.48 2.94 8.78
CA VAL A 48 4.11 2.62 9.17
C VAL A 48 3.70 3.56 10.29
N GLN A 49 2.63 4.35 10.09
CA GLN A 49 2.11 5.24 11.12
C GLN A 49 1.00 4.53 11.93
N PRO A 50 0.59 5.08 13.09
CA PRO A 50 -0.45 4.46 13.91
C PRO A 50 -1.79 4.25 13.19
N ALA A 51 -2.13 5.11 12.22
CA ALA A 51 -3.38 5.01 11.47
C ALA A 51 -3.43 3.76 10.58
N GLU A 52 -2.31 3.38 9.95
CA GLU A 52 -2.20 2.16 9.16
C GLU A 52 -2.27 0.91 10.04
N GLN A 53 -1.64 0.97 11.21
CA GLN A 53 -1.69 -0.10 12.20
C GLN A 53 -3.13 -0.33 12.70
N GLU A 54 -3.83 0.73 13.12
CA GLU A 54 -5.21 0.65 13.59
C GLU A 54 -6.16 0.17 12.47
N LEU A 55 -5.95 0.62 11.23
CA LEU A 55 -6.72 0.12 10.09
C LEU A 55 -6.45 -1.37 9.84
N ALA A 56 -5.21 -1.80 9.92
CA ALA A 56 -4.84 -3.21 9.76
C ALA A 56 -5.46 -4.09 10.85
N GLU A 57 -5.45 -3.66 12.10
CA GLU A 57 -6.07 -4.37 13.22
C GLU A 57 -7.58 -4.54 13.03
N ARG A 58 -8.26 -3.50 12.57
CA ARG A 58 -9.71 -3.54 12.30
C ARG A 58 -10.08 -4.47 11.15
N MET A 59 -9.27 -4.50 10.09
CA MET A 59 -9.59 -5.22 8.85
C MET A 59 -8.96 -6.62 8.75
N ILE A 60 -8.18 -7.05 9.75
CA ILE A 60 -7.38 -8.29 9.65
C ILE A 60 -8.24 -9.53 9.42
N THR A 61 -9.44 -9.56 10.01
CA THR A 61 -10.36 -10.70 9.93
C THR A 61 -10.85 -10.91 8.50
N GLU A 62 -11.26 -9.84 7.84
CA GLU A 62 -11.76 -9.84 6.47
C GLU A 62 -10.64 -10.22 5.49
N PHE A 63 -9.43 -9.70 5.66
CA PHE A 63 -8.28 -10.08 4.83
C PHE A 63 -7.89 -11.56 5.02
N ARG A 64 -8.03 -12.10 6.23
CA ARG A 64 -7.76 -13.52 6.52
C ARG A 64 -8.75 -14.48 5.87
N GLU A 65 -9.93 -14.03 5.46
CA GLU A 65 -10.85 -14.86 4.67
C GLU A 65 -10.27 -15.23 3.29
N TYR A 66 -9.35 -14.42 2.77
CA TYR A 66 -8.72 -14.57 1.46
C TYR A 66 -7.27 -15.05 1.57
N GLU A 67 -6.51 -14.52 2.53
CA GLU A 67 -5.13 -14.92 2.84
C GLU A 67 -5.01 -15.30 4.33
N PRO A 68 -5.19 -16.57 4.71
CA PRO A 68 -5.20 -17.00 6.12
C PRO A 68 -3.93 -16.65 6.91
N GLN A 69 -2.80 -16.52 6.22
CA GLN A 69 -1.50 -16.18 6.80
C GLN A 69 -1.26 -14.66 6.89
N MET A 70 -2.28 -13.83 6.62
CA MET A 70 -2.16 -12.38 6.76
C MET A 70 -1.91 -12.00 8.23
N THR A 71 -0.89 -11.17 8.45
CA THR A 71 -0.57 -10.59 9.76
C THR A 71 -0.93 -9.10 9.76
N VAL A 72 -1.17 -8.55 10.95
CA VAL A 72 -1.47 -7.12 11.13
C VAL A 72 -0.31 -6.27 10.61
N SER A 73 0.93 -6.61 10.99
CA SER A 73 2.13 -5.90 10.55
C SER A 73 2.24 -5.84 9.02
N ARG A 74 2.05 -6.98 8.33
CA ARG A 74 2.10 -7.02 6.86
C ARG A 74 0.98 -6.20 6.22
N LEU A 75 -0.24 -6.27 6.76
CA LEU A 75 -1.36 -5.46 6.28
C LEU A 75 -1.12 -3.96 6.53
N ALA A 76 -0.54 -3.58 7.66
CA ALA A 76 -0.16 -2.20 7.96
C ALA A 76 0.91 -1.68 6.99
N CYS A 77 1.90 -2.52 6.64
CA CYS A 77 2.88 -2.20 5.59
C CYS A 77 2.22 -1.97 4.22
N TYR A 78 1.21 -2.75 3.84
CA TYR A 78 0.45 -2.49 2.61
C TYR A 78 -0.29 -1.17 2.65
N TRP A 79 -0.90 -0.80 3.78
CA TRP A 79 -1.54 0.50 3.93
C TRP A 79 -0.54 1.66 3.92
N ALA A 80 0.65 1.47 4.47
CA ALA A 80 1.71 2.49 4.42
C ALA A 80 2.24 2.68 2.99
N ALA A 81 2.43 1.58 2.25
CA ALA A 81 2.78 1.62 0.83
C ALA A 81 1.67 2.29 -0.01
N PHE A 82 0.40 1.99 0.29
CA PHE A 82 -0.76 2.62 -0.33
C PHE A 82 -0.77 4.13 -0.08
N ARG A 83 -0.56 4.56 1.17
CA ARG A 83 -0.48 5.97 1.53
C ARG A 83 0.62 6.67 0.76
N ASN A 84 1.83 6.13 0.75
CA ASN A 84 2.97 6.72 0.04
C ASN A 84 2.67 6.85 -1.46
N SER A 85 2.13 5.81 -2.08
CA SER A 85 1.74 5.82 -3.50
C SER A 85 0.68 6.88 -3.80
N LEU A 86 -0.36 6.94 -2.96
CA LEU A 86 -1.44 7.91 -3.10
C LEU A 86 -0.96 9.35 -2.89
N GLU A 87 -0.10 9.59 -1.89
CA GLU A 87 0.55 10.88 -1.65
C GLU A 87 1.37 11.32 -2.86
N CYS A 88 2.13 10.43 -3.50
CA CYS A 88 2.86 10.76 -4.72
C CYS A 88 1.92 11.24 -5.83
N TYR A 89 0.77 10.58 -6.03
CA TYR A 89 -0.22 11.00 -7.04
C TYR A 89 -0.89 12.34 -6.70
N LEU A 90 -1.20 12.56 -5.42
CA LEU A 90 -1.91 13.74 -4.93
C LEU A 90 -1.03 14.96 -4.67
N THR A 91 0.29 14.81 -4.51
CA THR A 91 1.21 15.92 -4.19
C THR A 91 1.10 17.05 -5.22
N ARG A 92 0.95 16.71 -6.51
CA ARG A 92 0.78 17.70 -7.59
C ARG A 92 -0.60 18.39 -7.58
N LYS A 93 -1.51 17.95 -6.70
CA LYS A 93 -2.86 18.49 -6.51
C LYS A 93 -2.99 19.26 -5.20
N HIS A 94 -1.91 19.44 -4.44
CA HIS A 94 -1.95 20.20 -3.18
C HIS A 94 -2.54 21.61 -3.40
N GLY A 95 -3.56 21.97 -2.62
CA GLY A 95 -4.28 23.24 -2.75
C GLY A 95 -5.19 23.36 -3.97
N LEU A 96 -5.28 22.32 -4.81
CA LEU A 96 -6.15 22.25 -5.97
C LEU A 96 -7.39 21.40 -5.69
N LYS A 97 -8.36 21.52 -6.60
CA LYS A 97 -9.53 20.64 -6.65
C LYS A 97 -9.25 19.46 -7.58
N THR A 98 -9.74 18.29 -7.21
CA THR A 98 -9.80 17.10 -8.08
C THR A 98 -11.23 16.62 -8.15
N ASP A 99 -11.66 16.08 -9.29
CA ASP A 99 -12.95 15.41 -9.37
C ASP A 99 -12.88 13.99 -8.79
N GLN A 100 -14.03 13.42 -8.45
CA GLN A 100 -14.14 12.08 -7.89
C GLN A 100 -13.55 10.99 -8.80
N ARG A 101 -13.73 11.07 -10.13
CA ARG A 101 -13.22 10.00 -11.04
C ARG A 101 -11.71 9.95 -11.02
N MET A 102 -11.06 11.12 -11.01
CA MET A 102 -9.60 11.21 -10.88
C MET A 102 -9.12 10.70 -9.52
N PHE A 103 -9.82 11.03 -8.43
CA PHE A 103 -9.52 10.49 -7.10
C PHE A 103 -9.64 8.95 -7.07
N ASP A 104 -10.75 8.41 -7.56
CA ASP A 104 -10.99 6.96 -7.62
C ASP A 104 -9.94 6.25 -8.47
N THR A 105 -9.48 6.89 -9.56
CA THR A 105 -8.37 6.39 -10.38
C THR A 105 -7.06 6.32 -9.58
N PHE A 106 -6.73 7.34 -8.79
CA PHE A 106 -5.53 7.31 -7.95
C PHE A 106 -5.62 6.27 -6.84
N VAL A 107 -6.79 6.09 -6.24
CA VAL A 107 -7.01 5.02 -5.26
C VAL A 107 -6.82 3.65 -5.92
N PHE A 108 -7.40 3.44 -7.10
CA PHE A 108 -7.22 2.20 -7.87
C PHE A 108 -5.73 1.90 -8.10
N LEU A 109 -4.99 2.88 -8.65
CA LEU A 109 -3.56 2.73 -8.93
C LEU A 109 -2.75 2.45 -7.65
N ALA A 110 -3.03 3.17 -6.56
CA ALA A 110 -2.33 3.00 -5.29
C ALA A 110 -2.62 1.63 -4.63
N VAL A 111 -3.86 1.12 -4.71
CA VAL A 111 -4.18 -0.24 -4.23
C VAL A 111 -3.43 -1.27 -5.06
N SER A 112 -3.50 -1.18 -6.40
CA SER A 112 -2.86 -2.14 -7.30
C SER A 112 -1.33 -2.16 -7.15
N SER A 113 -0.69 -1.03 -6.87
CA SER A 113 0.76 -0.97 -6.65
C SER A 113 1.20 -1.47 -5.28
N SER A 114 0.30 -1.49 -4.29
CA SER A 114 0.67 -1.76 -2.88
C SER A 114 0.30 -3.16 -2.42
N PHE A 115 -0.75 -3.75 -2.98
CA PHE A 115 -1.31 -5.05 -2.57
C PHE A 115 -0.96 -6.19 -3.54
N TYR A 116 0.15 -6.11 -4.27
CA TYR A 116 0.56 -7.06 -5.32
C TYR A 116 0.33 -8.55 -4.98
N ARG A 117 0.82 -9.04 -3.84
CA ARG A 117 0.71 -10.47 -3.48
C ARG A 117 -0.72 -10.87 -3.14
N PHE A 118 -1.46 -9.97 -2.49
CA PHE A 118 -2.87 -10.20 -2.22
C PHE A 118 -3.68 -10.18 -3.52
N TRP A 119 -3.36 -9.26 -4.43
CA TRP A 119 -3.94 -9.19 -5.76
C TRP A 119 -3.70 -10.47 -6.56
N ASP A 120 -2.47 -10.97 -6.57
CA ASP A 120 -2.11 -12.25 -7.21
C ASP A 120 -2.90 -13.42 -6.62
N LEU A 121 -3.11 -13.43 -5.30
CA LEU A 121 -3.97 -14.44 -4.67
C LEU A 121 -5.41 -14.35 -5.17
N LEU A 122 -5.99 -13.15 -5.26
CA LEU A 122 -7.35 -12.94 -5.80
C LEU A 122 -7.46 -13.46 -7.24
N LEU A 123 -6.51 -13.10 -8.12
CA LEU A 123 -6.52 -13.51 -9.53
C LEU A 123 -6.45 -15.03 -9.71
N ASN A 124 -5.74 -15.73 -8.82
CA ASN A 124 -5.57 -17.18 -8.89
C ASN A 124 -6.68 -17.95 -8.15
N MET A 125 -7.69 -17.29 -7.57
CA MET A 125 -8.80 -17.98 -6.92
C MET A 125 -9.71 -18.68 -7.92
N ARG A 126 -10.08 -19.92 -7.60
CA ARG A 126 -11.08 -20.67 -8.38
C ARG A 126 -12.47 -20.05 -8.31
N ASN A 127 -12.82 -19.47 -7.16
CA ASN A 127 -14.12 -18.84 -6.95
C ASN A 127 -14.06 -17.35 -7.33
N GLN A 128 -14.42 -17.05 -8.58
CA GLN A 128 -14.37 -15.69 -9.14
C GLN A 128 -15.25 -14.69 -8.38
N ARG A 129 -16.45 -15.10 -7.94
CA ARG A 129 -17.33 -14.22 -7.13
C ARG A 129 -16.70 -13.83 -5.79
N LYS A 130 -15.95 -14.76 -5.18
CA LYS A 130 -15.20 -14.47 -3.97
C LYS A 130 -14.05 -13.50 -4.27
N ALA A 131 -13.30 -13.73 -5.35
CA ALA A 131 -12.23 -12.81 -5.78
C ALA A 131 -12.74 -11.39 -6.02
N GLU A 132 -13.85 -11.22 -6.75
CA GLU A 132 -14.49 -9.91 -6.99
C GLU A 132 -14.92 -9.23 -5.68
N THR A 133 -15.43 -9.99 -4.71
CA THR A 133 -15.77 -9.44 -3.38
C THR A 133 -14.53 -8.94 -2.65
N GLY A 134 -13.44 -9.70 -2.67
CA GLY A 134 -12.17 -9.30 -2.05
C GLY A 134 -11.55 -8.07 -2.71
N GLU A 135 -11.64 -7.98 -4.04
CA GLU A 135 -11.21 -6.82 -4.82
C GLU A 135 -12.00 -5.57 -4.43
N ARG A 136 -13.33 -5.66 -4.43
CA ARG A 136 -14.22 -4.54 -4.02
C ARG A 136 -13.96 -4.10 -2.60
N MET A 137 -13.71 -5.04 -1.69
CA MET A 137 -13.35 -4.75 -0.31
C MET A 137 -12.08 -3.89 -0.24
N MET A 138 -11.02 -4.25 -0.96
CA MET A 138 -9.78 -3.45 -0.97
C MET A 138 -10.01 -2.03 -1.47
N TYR A 139 -10.76 -1.86 -2.57
CA TYR A 139 -11.05 -0.53 -3.09
C TYR A 139 -11.93 0.28 -2.16
N TYR A 140 -12.94 -0.33 -1.54
CA TYR A 140 -13.81 0.34 -0.58
C TYR A 140 -13.03 0.85 0.64
N VAL A 141 -12.18 -0.01 1.22
CA VAL A 141 -11.33 0.37 2.36
C VAL A 141 -10.31 1.42 1.94
N GLY A 142 -9.66 1.24 0.78
CA GLY A 142 -8.70 2.18 0.21
C GLY A 142 -9.30 3.55 -0.09
N GLN A 143 -10.54 3.63 -0.59
CA GLN A 143 -11.27 4.89 -0.77
C GLN A 143 -11.54 5.58 0.56
N GLY A 144 -11.97 4.82 1.58
CA GLY A 144 -12.18 5.34 2.94
C GLY A 144 -10.91 5.94 3.53
N PHE A 145 -9.81 5.19 3.47
CA PHE A 145 -8.51 5.67 3.96
C PHE A 145 -7.94 6.82 3.12
N GLY A 146 -8.06 6.73 1.80
CA GLY A 146 -7.60 7.76 0.86
C GLY A 146 -8.30 9.11 1.05
N LYS A 147 -9.57 9.13 1.47
CA LYS A 147 -10.28 10.37 1.85
C LYS A 147 -9.58 11.08 3.02
N ALA A 148 -9.10 10.34 4.02
CA ALA A 148 -8.36 10.92 5.13
C ALA A 148 -7.01 11.49 4.67
N VAL A 149 -6.31 10.79 3.77
CA VAL A 149 -5.03 11.25 3.18
C VAL A 149 -5.22 12.54 2.38
N VAL A 150 -6.23 12.61 1.52
CA VAL A 150 -6.59 13.79 0.73
C VAL A 150 -6.82 15.02 1.62
N LEU A 151 -7.57 14.86 2.71
CA LEU A 151 -7.85 15.92 3.66
C LEU A 151 -6.55 16.42 4.31
N ARG A 152 -5.67 15.51 4.73
CA ARG A 152 -4.36 15.84 5.31
C ARG A 152 -3.46 16.63 4.35
N LEU A 153 -3.54 16.33 3.05
CA LEU A 153 -2.78 17.02 2.00
C LEU A 153 -3.43 18.34 1.52
N GLY A 154 -4.55 18.76 2.11
CA GLY A 154 -5.26 19.97 1.68
C GLY A 154 -5.80 19.89 0.24
N VAL A 155 -6.06 18.68 -0.26
CA VAL A 155 -6.68 18.46 -1.58
C VAL A 155 -8.19 18.45 -1.41
N THR A 156 -8.92 19.19 -2.24
CA THR A 156 -10.40 19.17 -2.21
C THR A 156 -10.92 18.26 -3.31
N VAL A 157 -11.64 17.19 -2.94
CA VAL A 157 -12.33 16.33 -3.92
C VAL A 157 -13.75 16.82 -4.12
N VAL A 158 -14.13 17.06 -5.38
CA VAL A 158 -15.51 17.37 -5.77
C VAL A 158 -16.24 16.06 -5.98
N TRP A 159 -17.03 15.68 -4.99
CA TRP A 159 -17.84 14.47 -5.00
C TRP A 159 -19.06 14.65 -5.89
N VAL A 160 -19.31 13.65 -6.76
CA VAL A 160 -20.55 13.60 -7.53
C VAL A 160 -21.66 13.30 -6.53
N ARG A 161 -22.68 14.17 -6.47
CA ARG A 161 -23.89 13.83 -5.72
C ARG A 161 -24.53 12.64 -6.43
N PRO A 162 -24.87 11.54 -5.73
CA PRO A 162 -25.72 10.54 -6.35
C PRO A 162 -27.00 11.24 -6.79
N ASP A 163 -27.34 11.14 -8.08
CA ASP A 163 -28.61 11.66 -8.59
C ASP A 163 -29.73 11.02 -7.76
N ILE A 164 -30.49 11.87 -7.06
CA ILE A 164 -31.62 11.48 -6.20
C ILE A 164 -32.77 10.99 -7.08
#